data_AF-A0A8T7GWT5-F1
#
_entry.id   AF-A0A8T7GWT5-F1
#
_cell.length_a   1.000
_cell.length_b   1.000
_cell.length_c   1.000
_cell.angle_alpha   90.00
_cell.angle_beta   90.00
_cell.angle_gamma   90.00
#
_symmetry.space_group_name_H-M   'P 1'
#
loop_
_entity.id
_entity.type
_entity.pdbx_description
1 polymer ?
#
loop_
_entity_poly.entity_id
_entity_poly.type
_entity_poly.pdbx_seq_one_letter_code
_entity_poly.pdbx_strand_id
1 'polypeptide(L)' 'MLIKPEFGRTHYRFEICNYCGKLVSYDKIKASKRIKRRDIQRIVICKVCWSNAEHKKLYKQNIPKIIPYV' A
#
# COMPACT_ATOMS: atom_id res chain seq x y z
N MET A 1 -28.45 2.72 -28.92
CA MET A 1 -27.13 3.38 -28.73
C MET A 1 -26.45 2.72 -27.54
N LEU A 2 -25.47 1.85 -27.80
CA LEU A 2 -24.67 1.21 -26.75
C LEU A 2 -23.61 2.22 -26.29
N ILE A 3 -23.78 2.71 -25.06
CA ILE A 3 -22.81 3.58 -24.40
C ILE A 3 -21.57 2.73 -24.17
N LYS A 4 -20.52 2.94 -24.99
CA LYS A 4 -19.19 2.41 -24.71
C LYS A 4 -18.74 3.06 -23.40
N PRO A 5 -18.46 2.30 -22.32
CA PRO A 5 -17.75 2.88 -21.20
C PRO A 5 -16.39 3.32 -21.75
N GLU A 6 -16.08 4.61 -21.64
CA GLU A 6 -14.77 5.14 -21.98
C GLU A 6 -13.75 4.43 -21.08
N PHE A 7 -13.13 3.38 -21.61
CA PHE A 7 -11.97 2.75 -21.02
C PHE A 7 -10.77 3.70 -21.18
N GLY A 8 -10.81 4.82 -20.46
CA GLY A 8 -9.62 5.54 -20.07
C GLY A 8 -8.80 4.58 -19.20
N ARG A 9 -7.76 4.00 -19.79
CA ARG A 9 -6.82 3.01 -19.21
C ARG A 9 -6.49 3.32 -17.75
N THR A 10 -7.33 2.84 -16.83
CA THR A 10 -7.03 2.89 -15.41
C THR A 10 -6.08 1.74 -15.19
N HIS A 11 -4.78 2.01 -15.26
CA HIS A 11 -3.77 1.06 -14.84
C HIS A 11 -4.02 0.81 -13.36
N TYR A 12 -4.80 -0.22 -13.03
CA TYR A 12 -5.03 -0.63 -11.65
C TYR A 12 -3.69 -1.12 -11.08
N ARG A 13 -2.91 -0.19 -10.55
CA ARG A 13 -1.68 -0.51 -9.82
C ARG A 13 -2.10 -1.02 -8.45
N PHE A 14 -1.67 -2.22 -8.12
CA PHE A 14 -1.85 -2.81 -6.80
C PHE A 14 -0.50 -2.86 -6.10
N GLU A 15 -0.50 -2.63 -4.79
CA GLU A 15 0.68 -2.86 -3.93
C GLU A 15 0.25 -3.70 -2.72
N ILE A 16 1.20 -4.44 -2.15
CA ILE A 16 0.97 -5.27 -0.96
C ILE A 16 1.11 -4.39 0.28
N CYS A 17 0.14 -4.47 1.19
CA CYS A 17 0.24 -3.81 2.50
C CYS A 17 1.25 -4.56 3.39
N ASN A 18 2.29 -3.87 3.88
CA ASN A 18 3.31 -4.44 4.77
C ASN A 18 2.82 -4.76 6.19
N TYR A 19 1.52 -4.68 6.46
CA TYR A 19 0.95 -4.92 7.80
C TYR A 19 -0.06 -6.07 7.82
N CYS A 20 -0.88 -6.16 6.77
CA CYS A 20 -1.87 -7.24 6.64
C CYS A 20 -1.59 -8.19 5.49
N GLY A 21 -0.56 -7.94 4.67
CA GLY A 21 -0.16 -8.79 3.54
C GLY A 21 -1.15 -8.79 2.37
N LYS A 22 -2.26 -8.05 2.47
CA LYS A 22 -3.28 -8.01 1.42
C LYS A 22 -2.79 -7.16 0.24
N LEU A 23 -3.13 -7.61 -0.97
CA LEU A 23 -3.01 -6.83 -2.19
C LEU A 23 -4.09 -5.73 -2.18
N VAL A 24 -3.68 -4.46 -2.34
CA VAL A 24 -4.59 -3.32 -2.24
C VAL A 24 -4.37 -2.38 -3.42
N SER A 25 -5.47 -1.81 -3.94
CA SER A 25 -5.40 -0.81 -5.01
C SER A 25 -4.68 0.46 -4.54
N TYR A 26 -3.97 1.10 -5.46
CA TYR A 26 -3.16 2.29 -5.16
C TYR A 26 -3.96 3.44 -4.50
N ASP A 27 -5.25 3.58 -4.81
CA ASP A 27 -6.13 4.62 -4.25
C ASP A 27 -6.52 4.37 -2.77
N LYS A 28 -6.28 3.15 -2.29
CA LYS A 28 -6.65 2.68 -0.94
C LYS A 28 -5.44 2.42 -0.05
N ILE A 29 -4.26 2.85 -0.47
CA ILE A 29 -3.02 2.76 0.31
C ILE A 29 -2.44 4.13 0.66
N LYS A 30 -1.62 4.16 1.70
CA LYS A 30 -0.64 5.20 1.95
C LYS A 30 0.73 4.54 1.87
N ALA A 31 1.69 5.23 1.28
CA ALA A 31 3.04 4.72 1.15
C ALA A 31 4.05 5.74 1.68
N SER A 32 5.12 5.23 2.28
CA SER A 32 6.19 6.06 2.81
C SER A 32 6.93 6.76 1.66
N LYS A 33 7.64 7.85 1.97
CA LYS A 33 8.49 8.51 0.99
C LYS A 33 9.52 7.51 0.47
N ARG A 34 9.74 7.47 -0.85
CA ARG A 34 10.85 6.71 -1.42
C ARG A 34 12.15 7.38 -0.99
N ILE A 35 12.85 6.76 -0.04
CA ILE A 35 14.19 7.19 0.34
C ILE A 35 15.14 6.55 -0.67
N LYS A 36 15.99 7.35 -1.35
CA LYS A 36 16.93 6.87 -2.38
C LYS A 36 18.07 5.98 -1.85
N ARG A 37 18.00 5.51 -0.59
CA ARG A 37 18.94 4.52 -0.05
C ARG A 37 18.49 3.14 -0.52
N ARG A 38 19.42 2.39 -1.12
CA ARG A 38 19.16 1.06 -1.71
C ARG A 38 18.54 0.07 -0.72
N ASP A 39 18.77 0.28 0.59
CA ASP A 39 18.38 -0.66 1.64
C ASP A 39 17.03 -0.33 2.30
N ILE A 40 16.41 0.80 1.94
CA ILE A 40 15.13 1.20 2.55
C ILE A 40 14.00 0.86 1.58
N GLN A 41 13.37 -0.29 1.83
CA GLN A 41 12.15 -0.65 1.12
C GLN A 41 11.04 0.36 1.44
N ARG A 42 10.32 0.78 0.40
CA ARG A 42 9.13 1.62 0.55
C ARG A 42 8.07 0.83 1.32
N ILE A 43 7.55 1.42 2.39
CA ILE A 43 6.54 0.80 3.25
C ILE A 43 5.16 1.28 2.81
N VAL A 44 4.25 0.33 2.69
CA VAL A 44 2.87 0.53 2.22
C VAL A 44 1.92 0.08 3.32
N ILE A 45 0.94 0.92 3.63
CA ILE A 45 -0.12 0.64 4.59
C ILE A 45 -1.49 0.88 3.94
N CYS A 46 -2.42 -0.07 4.05
CA CYS A 46 -3.77 0.12 3.55
C CYS A 46 -4.62 0.99 4.50
N LYS A 47 -5.72 1.57 4.00
CA LYS A 47 -6.65 2.39 4.81
C LYS A 47 -7.17 1.67 6.07
N VAL A 48 -7.43 0.37 5.98
CA VAL A 48 -7.88 -0.44 7.13
C VAL A 48 -6.80 -0.50 8.21
N CYS A 49 -5.56 -0.81 7.83
CA CYS A 49 -4.44 -0.82 8.77
C CYS A 49 -4.09 0.59 9.28
N TRP A 50 -4.34 1.64 8.50
CA TRP A 50 -4.15 3.02 8.94
C TRP A 50 -5.09 3.43 10.08
N SER A 51 -6.29 2.86 10.13
CA SER A 51 -7.24 3.09 11.22
C SER A 51 -6.83 2.40 12.53
N ASN A 52 -5.95 1.41 12.49
CA ASN A 52 -5.40 0.77 13.68
C ASN A 52 -4.23 1.60 14.25
N ALA A 53 -4.35 2.02 15.52
CA ALA A 53 -3.36 2.86 16.19
C ALA A 53 -1.97 2.23 16.26
N GLU A 54 -1.88 0.91 16.46
CA GLU A 54 -0.62 0.17 16.55
C GLU A 54 0.11 0.14 15.20
N HIS A 55 -0.59 -0.28 14.14
CA HIS A 55 -0.04 -0.28 12.78
C HIS A 55 0.35 1.13 12.31
N LYS A 56 -0.44 2.14 12.66
CA LYS A 56 -0.13 3.54 12.37
C LYS A 56 1.13 4.01 13.09
N LYS A 57 1.36 3.59 14.34
CA LYS A 57 2.59 3.88 15.10
C LYS A 57 3.80 3.25 14.43
N LEU A 58 3.72 1.96 14.09
CA LEU A 58 4.78 1.22 13.39
C LEU A 58 5.12 1.86 12.03
N TYR A 59 4.12 2.25 11.26
CA TYR A 59 4.31 2.93 9.98
C TYR A 59 5.05 4.26 10.12
N LYS A 60 4.71 5.07 11.12
CA LYS A 60 5.42 6.34 11.38
C LYS A 60 6.88 6.13 11.79
N GLN A 61 7.19 4.98 12.40
CA GLN A 61 8.55 4.57 12.75
C GLN A 61 9.30 3.90 11.58
N ASN A 62 8.67 3.76 10.40
CA ASN A 62 9.17 3.00 9.26
C ASN A 62 9.52 1.54 9.60
N ILE A 63 8.72 0.92 10.48
CA ILE A 63 8.86 -0.50 10.82
C ILE A 63 7.76 -1.26 10.07
N PRO A 64 8.10 -2.06 9.03
CA PRO A 64 7.14 -2.98 8.44
C PRO A 64 6.85 -4.11 9.42
N LYS A 65 5.62 -4.61 9.44
CA LYS A 65 5.35 -5.89 10.11
C LYS A 65 5.94 -6.94 9.18
N ILE A 66 7.06 -7.56 9.56
CA ILE A 66 7.63 -8.65 8.78
C ILE A 66 6.58 -9.77 8.79
N ILE A 67 5.82 -9.87 7.70
CA ILE A 67 5.01 -11.05 7.45
C ILE A 67 5.98 -11.98 6.73
N PRO A 68 6.42 -13.08 7.35
CA PRO A 68 7.17 -14.08 6.62
C PRO A 68 6.29 -14.51 5.45
N TYR A 69 6.75 -14.26 4.24
CA TYR A 69 6.19 -14.90 3.06
C TYR A 69 6.48 -16.39 3.27
N VAL A 70 5.43 -17.15 3.61
CA VAL A 70 5.47 -18.62 3.60
C VAL A 70 5.37 -19.07 2.15
#